data_AF-A0A8I0SVM8-F1
#
_entry.id   AF-A0A8I0SVM8-F1
#
_cell.length_a   1.000
_cell.length_b   1.000
_cell.length_c   1.000
_cell.angle_alpha   90.00
_cell.angle_beta   90.00
_cell.angle_gamma   90.00
#
_symmetry.space_group_name_H-M   'P 1'
#
loop_
_entity.id
_entity.type
_entity.pdbx_description
1 polymer ?
#
loop_
_entity_poly.entity_id
_entity_poly.type
_entity_poly.pdbx_seq_one_letter_code
_entity_poly.pdbx_strand_id
1 'polypeptide(L)'
;MLAYSGWIYYLSSGVVDVPLPSFPYQDKVLHAIAYGVMGAIAWVMFRQWPFFQRAWIWAWVYTSGYGVTDEWHQFYVPGRYVDVWDCVADSFGAALFISILEYIRYRQENVKDPVIYFHSRKGAQRLAQKLSQMRDQGRLPPPGYRGTQHPRPELPHQPPSGS
;
A
#
# COMPACT_ATOMS: atom_id res chain seq x y z
N MET A 1 3.26 -15.51 -3.90
CA MET A 1 4.64 -15.18 -4.33
C MET A 1 5.24 -16.31 -5.13
N LEU A 2 5.58 -17.46 -4.53
CA LEU A 2 6.25 -18.56 -5.23
C LEU A 2 5.56 -19.02 -6.53
N ALA A 3 4.23 -19.15 -6.52
CA ALA A 3 3.48 -19.50 -7.72
C ALA A 3 3.62 -18.45 -8.84
N TYR A 4 3.62 -17.16 -8.49
CA TYR A 4 3.76 -16.07 -9.46
C TYR A 4 5.21 -15.95 -9.96
N SER A 5 6.19 -16.14 -9.08
CA SER A 5 7.60 -16.25 -9.44
C SER A 5 7.81 -17.41 -10.42
N GLY A 6 7.31 -18.62 -10.10
CA GLY A 6 7.39 -19.77 -11.01
C GLY A 6 6.72 -19.51 -12.36
N TRP A 7 5.62 -18.77 -12.38
CA TRP A 7 4.96 -18.34 -13.61
C TRP A 7 5.85 -17.40 -14.46
N ILE A 8 6.45 -16.37 -13.85
CA ILE A 8 7.40 -15.47 -14.55
C ILE A 8 8.59 -16.26 -15.09
N TYR A 9 9.19 -17.12 -14.27
CA TYR A 9 10.31 -17.97 -14.66
C TYR A 9 9.97 -18.85 -15.88
N TYR A 10 8.77 -19.46 -15.87
CA TYR A 10 8.30 -20.25 -17.00
C TYR A 10 8.16 -19.41 -18.27
N LEU A 11 7.57 -18.22 -18.19
CA LEU A 11 7.48 -17.32 -19.33
C LEU A 11 8.86 -16.84 -19.83
N SER A 12 9.81 -16.66 -18.92
CA SER A 12 11.19 -16.26 -19.19
C SER A 12 12.04 -17.38 -19.81
N SER A 13 11.65 -18.65 -19.61
CA SER A 13 12.36 -19.82 -20.14
C SER A 13 12.22 -20.04 -21.65
N GLY A 14 11.37 -19.25 -22.32
CA GLY A 14 11.14 -19.36 -23.76
C GLY A 14 11.05 -18.00 -24.45
N VAL A 15 10.98 -18.04 -25.79
CA VAL A 15 10.64 -16.87 -26.60
C VAL A 15 9.12 -16.86 -26.75
N VAL A 16 8.45 -16.01 -26.00
CA VAL A 16 6.99 -15.87 -26.04
C VAL A 16 6.63 -14.83 -27.10
N ASP A 17 6.17 -15.29 -28.27
CA ASP A 17 5.57 -14.42 -29.27
C ASP A 17 4.15 -14.04 -28.84
N VAL A 18 4.00 -12.82 -28.32
CA VAL A 18 2.69 -12.25 -28.02
C VAL A 18 2.05 -11.70 -29.31
N PRO A 19 0.86 -12.19 -29.74
CA PRO A 19 0.19 -11.72 -30.95
C PRO A 19 -0.53 -10.38 -30.70
N LEU A 20 0.22 -9.39 -30.21
CA LEU A 20 -0.25 -8.03 -29.96
C LEU A 20 0.36 -7.09 -31.01
N PRO A 21 -0.31 -5.97 -31.33
CA PRO A 21 0.26 -4.96 -32.21
C PRO A 21 1.63 -4.54 -31.69
N SER A 22 2.68 -4.74 -32.49
CA SER A 22 4.03 -4.35 -32.10
C SER A 22 4.13 -2.83 -32.02
N PHE A 23 4.53 -2.32 -30.85
CA PHE A 23 4.83 -0.90 -30.64
C PHE A 23 6.21 -0.74 -29.98
N PRO A 24 6.85 0.44 -30.10
CA PRO A 24 8.18 0.65 -29.51
C PRO A 24 8.19 0.41 -28.00
N TYR A 25 9.17 -0.34 -27.50
CA TYR A 25 9.38 -0.64 -26.08
C TYR A 25 8.28 -1.49 -25.41
N GLN A 26 7.50 -2.25 -26.19
CA GLN A 26 6.46 -3.13 -25.68
C GLN A 26 6.98 -4.16 -24.65
N ASP A 27 8.13 -4.75 -24.93
CA ASP A 27 8.90 -5.62 -24.03
C ASP A 27 9.04 -5.00 -22.63
N LYS A 28 9.49 -3.74 -22.57
CA LYS A 28 9.74 -3.01 -21.32
C LYS A 28 8.45 -2.71 -20.57
N VAL A 29 7.36 -2.44 -21.29
CA VAL A 29 6.03 -2.25 -20.68
C VAL A 29 5.53 -3.56 -20.06
N LEU A 30 5.71 -4.69 -20.76
CA LEU A 30 5.32 -6.01 -20.23
C LEU A 30 6.12 -6.37 -18.99
N HIS A 31 7.44 -6.14 -19.00
CA HIS A 31 8.32 -6.28 -17.84
C HIS A 31 7.86 -5.42 -16.66
N ALA A 32 7.67 -4.12 -16.88
CA ALA A 32 7.18 -3.21 -15.84
C ALA A 32 5.82 -3.64 -15.24
N ILE A 33 4.88 -4.15 -16.06
CA ILE A 33 3.59 -4.65 -15.56
C ILE A 33 3.76 -5.94 -14.77
N ALA A 34 4.48 -6.93 -15.31
CA ALA A 34 4.67 -8.23 -14.66
C ALA A 34 5.34 -8.08 -13.29
N TYR A 35 6.43 -7.33 -13.23
CA TYR A 35 7.15 -7.07 -12.00
C TYR A 35 6.43 -6.06 -11.09
N GLY A 36 5.63 -5.15 -11.63
CA GLY A 36 4.69 -4.34 -10.85
C GLY A 36 3.68 -5.18 -10.08
N VAL A 37 3.08 -6.19 -10.72
CA VAL A 37 2.17 -7.14 -10.06
C VAL A 37 2.93 -7.98 -9.03
N MET A 38 4.15 -8.43 -9.32
CA MET A 38 4.97 -9.13 -8.33
C MET A 38 5.23 -8.26 -7.08
N GLY A 39 5.62 -7.00 -7.28
CA GLY A 39 5.85 -6.03 -6.22
C GLY A 39 4.60 -5.76 -5.38
N ALA A 40 3.44 -5.66 -6.02
CA ALA A 40 2.15 -5.56 -5.33
C ALA A 40 1.86 -6.78 -4.42
N ILE A 41 2.06 -7.99 -4.95
CA ILE A 41 1.88 -9.23 -4.18
C ILE A 41 2.88 -9.28 -3.02
N ALA A 42 4.15 -8.96 -3.27
CA ALA A 42 5.21 -8.91 -2.26
C ALA A 42 4.85 -7.96 -1.12
N TRP A 43 4.36 -6.76 -1.47
CA TRP A 43 3.93 -5.76 -0.52
C TRP A 43 2.78 -6.23 0.35
N VAL A 44 1.73 -6.82 -0.24
CA VAL A 44 0.60 -7.36 0.53
C VAL A 44 1.05 -8.45 1.51
N MET A 45 2.01 -9.30 1.11
CA MET A 45 2.52 -10.39 1.95
C MET A 45 3.41 -9.88 3.08
N PHE A 46 4.45 -9.08 2.77
CA PHE A 46 5.41 -8.63 3.78
C PHE A 46 4.77 -7.75 4.85
N ARG A 47 3.71 -7.01 4.52
CA ARG A 47 2.96 -6.21 5.49
C ARG A 47 2.25 -7.00 6.57
N GLN A 48 2.01 -8.30 6.37
CA GLN A 48 1.36 -9.12 7.37
C GLN A 48 2.31 -9.47 8.53
N TRP A 49 3.61 -9.25 8.34
CA TRP A 49 4.65 -9.65 9.25
C TRP A 49 5.22 -8.42 9.97
N PRO A 50 5.21 -8.38 11.31
CA PRO A 50 5.64 -7.21 12.08
C PRO A 50 7.14 -6.91 11.94
N PHE A 51 7.94 -7.90 11.53
CA PHE A 51 9.37 -7.78 11.30
C PHE A 51 9.71 -6.86 10.11
N PHE A 52 8.90 -6.87 9.05
CA PHE A 52 9.14 -6.04 7.87
C PHE A 52 8.59 -4.62 8.07
N GLN A 53 9.24 -3.87 8.97
CA GLN A 53 9.07 -2.42 9.02
C GLN A 53 9.36 -1.85 7.63
N ARG A 54 8.48 -0.95 7.15
CA ARG A 54 8.53 -0.42 5.76
C ARG A 54 8.50 -1.55 4.72
N ALA A 55 7.50 -2.42 4.80
CA ALA A 55 7.29 -3.55 3.87
C ALA A 55 7.39 -3.19 2.38
N TRP A 56 7.14 -1.92 1.99
CA TRP A 56 7.37 -1.42 0.63
C TRP A 56 8.83 -1.49 0.18
N ILE A 57 9.81 -1.24 1.06
CA ILE A 57 11.25 -1.37 0.75
C ILE A 57 11.56 -2.84 0.46
N TRP A 58 11.15 -3.74 1.35
CA TRP A 58 11.41 -5.17 1.21
C TRP A 58 10.73 -5.77 -0.02
N ALA A 59 9.51 -5.33 -0.32
CA ALA A 59 8.79 -5.74 -1.52
C ALA A 59 9.53 -5.31 -2.79
N TRP A 60 10.04 -4.08 -2.81
CA TRP A 60 10.81 -3.55 -3.93
C TRP A 60 12.14 -4.30 -4.08
N VAL A 61 12.92 -4.45 -3.00
CA VAL A 61 14.20 -5.18 -3.01
C VAL A 61 14.03 -6.63 -3.47
N TYR A 62 13.02 -7.34 -2.96
CA TYR A 62 12.72 -8.70 -3.40
C TYR A 62 12.43 -8.75 -4.90
N THR A 63 11.61 -7.82 -5.39
CA THR A 63 11.12 -7.82 -6.77
C THR A 63 12.25 -7.48 -7.74
N SER A 64 13.03 -6.43 -7.44
CA SER A 64 14.23 -6.07 -8.20
C SER A 64 15.28 -7.17 -8.18
N GLY A 65 15.52 -7.80 -7.03
CA GLY A 65 16.43 -8.94 -6.92
C GLY A 65 15.97 -10.13 -7.77
N TYR A 66 14.67 -10.39 -7.81
CA TYR A 66 14.11 -11.43 -8.67
C TYR A 66 14.30 -11.12 -10.16
N GLY A 67 14.11 -9.86 -10.58
CA GLY A 67 14.33 -9.45 -11.98
C GLY A 67 15.77 -9.66 -12.43
N VAL A 68 16.73 -9.32 -11.57
CA VAL A 68 18.15 -9.60 -11.83
C VAL A 68 18.41 -11.10 -11.97
N THR A 69 17.79 -11.94 -11.14
CA THR A 69 17.93 -13.40 -11.28
C THR A 69 17.27 -13.94 -12.54
N ASP A 70 16.20 -13.29 -13.01
CA ASP A 70 15.50 -13.68 -14.23
C ASP A 70 16.31 -13.33 -15.48
N GLU A 71 16.90 -12.14 -15.54
CA GLU A 71 17.85 -11.78 -16.62
C GLU A 71 19.09 -12.68 -16.62
N TRP A 72 19.61 -13.06 -15.45
CA TRP A 72 20.69 -14.05 -15.38
C TRP A 72 20.22 -15.43 -15.87
N HIS A 73 18.99 -15.84 -15.58
CA HIS A 73 18.44 -17.08 -16.13
C HIS A 73 18.31 -17.00 -17.67
N GLN A 74 17.83 -15.87 -18.21
CA GLN A 74 17.69 -15.66 -19.66
C GLN A 74 19.03 -15.73 -20.39
N PHE A 75 20.15 -15.37 -19.74
CA PHE A 75 21.49 -15.53 -20.31
C PHE A 75 21.79 -16.97 -20.78
N TYR A 76 21.17 -17.98 -20.13
CA TYR A 76 21.34 -19.39 -20.49
C TYR A 76 20.30 -19.89 -21.51
N VAL A 77 19.34 -19.05 -21.91
CA VAL A 77 18.28 -19.41 -22.86
C VAL A 77 18.74 -19.07 -24.29
N PRO A 78 18.96 -20.06 -25.17
CA PRO A 78 19.39 -19.80 -26.53
C PRO A 78 18.37 -18.95 -27.29
N GLY A 79 18.81 -17.84 -27.90
CA GLY A 79 17.95 -16.94 -28.68
C GLY A 79 17.27 -15.84 -27.87
N ARG A 80 17.52 -15.75 -26.55
CA ARG A 80 17.17 -14.60 -25.71
C ARG A 80 18.38 -13.65 -25.59
N TYR A 81 18.10 -12.35 -25.51
CA TYR A 81 19.10 -11.32 -25.24
C TYR A 81 18.81 -10.70 -23.88
N VAL A 82 19.84 -10.62 -23.05
CA VAL A 82 19.78 -9.93 -21.77
C VAL A 82 19.77 -8.42 -22.03
N ASP A 83 18.81 -7.71 -21.45
CA ASP A 83 18.72 -6.26 -21.54
C ASP A 83 18.73 -5.65 -20.13
N VAL A 84 19.73 -4.83 -19.83
CA VAL A 84 19.80 -4.09 -18.56
C VAL A 84 18.57 -3.18 -18.39
N TRP A 85 17.97 -2.74 -19.49
CA TRP A 85 16.74 -1.95 -19.43
C TRP A 85 15.52 -2.75 -18.96
N ASP A 86 15.53 -4.07 -19.06
CA ASP A 86 14.46 -4.91 -18.52
C ASP A 86 14.55 -4.95 -16.99
N CYS A 87 15.75 -5.08 -16.41
CA CYS A 87 15.96 -4.90 -14.96
C CYS A 87 15.49 -3.54 -14.44
N VAL A 88 15.71 -2.48 -15.24
CA VAL A 88 15.25 -1.12 -14.90
C VAL A 88 13.72 -1.04 -14.98
N ALA A 89 13.13 -1.58 -16.03
CA ALA A 89 11.68 -1.64 -16.19
C ALA A 89 11.00 -2.43 -15.06
N ASP A 90 11.58 -3.57 -14.66
CA ASP A 90 11.11 -4.40 -13.56
C ASP A 90 11.10 -3.64 -12.24
N SER A 91 12.23 -3.00 -11.93
CA SER A 91 12.41 -2.21 -10.70
C SER A 91 11.50 -0.99 -10.67
N PHE A 92 11.30 -0.34 -11.81
CA PHE A 92 10.39 0.80 -11.94
C PHE A 92 8.92 0.38 -11.78
N GLY A 93 8.51 -0.69 -12.46
CA GLY A 93 7.17 -1.25 -12.36
C GLY A 93 6.81 -1.64 -10.93
N ALA A 94 7.73 -2.33 -10.25
CA ALA A 94 7.62 -2.66 -8.83
C ALA A 94 7.41 -1.40 -7.97
N ALA A 95 8.27 -0.39 -8.13
CA ALA A 95 8.17 0.85 -7.36
C ALA A 95 6.83 1.57 -7.60
N LEU A 96 6.35 1.61 -8.85
CA LEU A 96 5.10 2.26 -9.22
C LEU A 96 3.89 1.60 -8.55
N PHE A 97 3.73 0.28 -8.70
CA PHE A 97 2.60 -0.45 -8.13
C PHE A 97 2.60 -0.41 -6.59
N ILE A 98 3.77 -0.57 -5.98
CA ILE A 98 3.93 -0.47 -4.53
C ILE A 98 3.55 0.94 -4.05
N SER A 99 3.97 1.98 -4.75
CA SER A 99 3.65 3.38 -4.41
C SER A 99 2.17 3.68 -4.53
N ILE A 100 1.50 3.17 -5.56
CA ILE A 100 0.04 3.29 -5.73
C ILE A 100 -0.68 2.63 -4.55
N LEU A 101 -0.27 1.42 -4.15
CA LEU A 101 -0.89 0.70 -3.04
C LEU A 101 -0.64 1.40 -1.68
N GLU A 102 0.57 1.89 -1.45
CA GLU A 102 0.87 2.70 -0.26
C GLU A 102 0.06 3.99 -0.23
N TYR A 103 -0.12 4.67 -1.37
CA TYR A 103 -0.94 5.87 -1.49
C TYR A 103 -2.42 5.57 -1.19
N ILE A 104 -3.00 4.55 -1.80
CA ILE A 104 -4.39 4.13 -1.56
C ILE A 104 -4.58 3.82 -0.07
N ARG A 105 -3.66 3.09 0.53
CA ARG A 105 -3.70 2.80 1.97
C ARG A 105 -3.64 4.07 2.81
N TYR A 106 -2.67 4.93 2.55
CA TYR A 106 -2.50 6.17 3.28
C TYR A 106 -3.79 7.00 3.21
N ARG A 107 -4.41 7.09 2.04
CA ARG A 107 -5.71 7.74 1.87
C ARG A 107 -6.81 7.06 2.67
N GLN A 108 -6.92 5.73 2.65
CA GLN A 108 -7.92 5.02 3.46
C GLN A 108 -7.71 5.15 4.97
N GLU A 109 -6.47 5.30 5.44
CA GLU A 109 -6.18 5.51 6.86
C GLU A 109 -6.55 6.94 7.29
N ASN A 110 -6.40 7.94 6.41
CA ASN A 110 -6.67 9.36 6.71
C ASN A 110 -8.09 9.83 6.35
N VAL A 111 -8.79 9.17 5.42
CA VAL A 111 -10.17 9.51 4.97
C VAL A 111 -11.24 8.79 5.81
N LYS A 112 -10.87 7.98 6.80
CA LYS A 112 -11.84 7.39 7.75
C LYS A 112 -12.45 8.49 8.61
N ASP A 113 -13.56 9.06 8.13
CA ASP A 113 -14.44 9.91 8.93
C ASP A 113 -14.81 9.19 10.24
N PRO A 114 -14.84 9.90 11.38
CA PRO A 114 -15.19 9.32 12.69
C PRO A 114 -16.52 8.57 12.72
N VAL A 115 -17.43 8.86 11.79
CA VAL A 115 -18.78 8.28 11.74
C VAL A 115 -18.79 6.83 11.22
N ILE A 116 -17.80 6.41 10.41
CA ILE A 116 -17.69 5.04 9.85
C ILE A 116 -16.69 4.18 10.65
N TYR A 117 -16.32 4.57 11.88
CA TYR A 117 -15.35 3.83 12.69
C TYR A 117 -15.84 2.44 13.17
N PHE A 118 -17.15 2.23 13.22
CA PHE A 118 -17.74 1.01 13.79
C PHE A 118 -17.64 -0.23 12.87
N HIS A 119 -17.42 -0.08 11.57
CA HIS A 119 -17.50 -1.22 10.63
C HIS A 119 -16.19 -2.03 10.48
N SER A 120 -15.05 -1.55 11.01
CA SER A 120 -13.78 -2.28 10.93
C SER A 120 -13.41 -2.87 12.29
N ARG A 121 -13.23 -4.21 12.36
CA ARG A 121 -12.81 -4.92 13.60
C ARG A 121 -11.60 -4.26 14.28
N LYS A 122 -10.65 -3.73 13.50
CA LYS A 122 -9.47 -3.03 14.02
C LYS A 122 -9.79 -1.63 14.58
N GLY A 123 -10.76 -0.93 14.00
CA GLY A 123 -11.25 0.37 14.48
C GLY A 123 -11.96 0.24 15.82
N ALA A 124 -12.83 -0.77 15.95
CA ALA A 124 -13.49 -1.11 17.21
C ALA A 124 -12.50 -1.46 18.33
N GLN A 125 -11.46 -2.24 18.03
CA GLN A 125 -10.42 -2.59 19.01
C GLN A 125 -9.62 -1.37 19.48
N ARG A 126 -9.22 -0.47 18.58
CA ARG A 126 -8.50 0.76 18.94
C ARG A 126 -9.38 1.73 19.73
N LEU A 127 -10.66 1.85 19.39
CA LEU A 127 -11.62 2.63 20.15
C LEU A 127 -11.81 2.04 21.55
N ALA A 128 -11.99 0.72 21.66
CA ALA A 128 -12.12 0.04 22.95
C ALA A 128 -10.87 0.25 23.82
N GLN A 129 -9.67 0.18 23.24
CA GLN A 129 -8.41 0.45 23.93
C GLN A 129 -8.28 1.92 24.37
N LYS A 130 -8.72 2.86 23.53
CA LYS A 130 -8.71 4.29 23.88
C LYS A 130 -9.72 4.59 24.98
N LEU A 131 -10.90 3.96 24.94
CA LEU A 131 -11.93 4.09 25.97
C LEU A 131 -11.50 3.45 27.28
N SER A 132 -10.81 2.30 27.26
CA SER A 132 -10.25 1.70 28.49
C SER A 132 -9.19 2.60 29.11
N GLN A 133 -8.27 3.17 28.31
CA GLN A 133 -7.31 4.16 28.81
C GLN A 133 -7.96 5.41 29.40
N MET A 134 -9.02 5.93 28.76
CA MET A 134 -9.77 7.07 29.30
C MET A 134 -10.50 6.70 30.60
N ARG A 135 -10.96 5.46 30.75
CA ARG A 135 -11.60 4.96 31.97
C ARG A 135 -10.62 4.93 33.13
N ASP A 136 -9.45 4.36 32.87
CA ASP A 136 -8.38 4.23 33.87
C ASP A 136 -7.85 5.61 34.30
N GLN A 137 -7.96 6.61 33.41
CA GLN A 137 -7.62 8.02 33.70
C GLN A 137 -8.78 8.85 34.29
N GLY A 138 -9.96 8.26 34.52
CA GLY A 138 -11.14 8.99 35.03
C GLY A 138 -11.70 10.05 34.07
N ARG A 139 -11.36 9.97 32.77
CA ARG A 139 -11.76 10.93 31.73
C ARG A 139 -12.88 10.42 30.83
N LEU A 140 -13.66 9.45 31.29
CA LEU A 140 -14.75 8.91 30.47
C LEU A 140 -15.80 10.00 30.22
N PRO A 141 -16.18 10.29 28.96
CA PRO A 141 -17.33 11.13 28.71
C PRO A 141 -18.60 10.43 29.26
N PRO A 142 -19.55 11.19 29.82
CA PRO A 142 -20.78 10.63 30.36
C PRO A 142 -21.55 9.85 29.26
N PRO A 143 -22.19 8.72 29.60
CA PRO A 143 -22.96 7.94 28.63
C PRO A 143 -24.09 8.80 28.05
N GLY A 144 -24.04 9.05 26.73
CA GLY A 144 -25.07 9.85 26.03
C GLY A 144 -24.57 11.10 25.29
N TYR A 145 -23.26 11.37 25.24
CA TYR A 145 -22.71 12.52 24.52
C TYR A 145 -22.82 12.34 22.99
N ARG A 146 -24.00 12.62 22.43
CA ARG A 146 -24.22 12.73 20.98
C ARG A 146 -23.61 14.06 20.52
N GLY A 147 -22.52 13.99 19.75
CA GLY A 147 -21.67 15.13 19.37
C GLY A 147 -22.34 16.16 18.46
N THR A 148 -23.30 16.92 19.00
CA THR A 148 -23.85 18.13 18.41
C THR A 148 -24.28 19.08 19.52
N GLN A 149 -23.39 19.98 19.92
CA GLN A 149 -23.68 21.35 20.31
C GLN A 149 -22.35 22.00 20.73
N HIS A 150 -21.78 22.79 19.82
CA HIS A 150 -20.87 23.86 20.19
C HIS A 150 -21.56 24.72 21.26
N PRO A 151 -20.94 25.02 22.42
CA PRO A 151 -21.48 26.03 23.31
C PRO A 151 -21.44 27.36 22.54
N ARG A 152 -22.59 28.02 22.40
CA ARG A 152 -22.66 29.40 21.93
C ARG A 152 -21.84 30.24 22.92
N PRO A 153 -20.91 31.11 22.49
CA PRO A 153 -20.23 32.01 23.41
C PRO A 153 -21.30 32.88 24.09
N GLU A 154 -21.45 32.76 25.40
CA GLU A 154 -22.23 33.71 26.18
C GLU A 154 -21.53 35.07 26.08
N LEU A 155 -22.22 36.04 25.47
CA LEU A 155 -21.76 37.42 25.42
C LEU A 155 -21.70 37.97 26.85
N PRO A 156 -20.63 38.70 27.24
CA PRO A 156 -20.56 39.31 28.56
C PRO A 156 -21.73 40.26 28.80
N HIS A 157 -22.43 40.08 29.92
CA HIS A 157 -23.45 41.00 30.40
C HIS A 157 -22.89 42.44 30.48
N GLN A 158 -23.49 43.37 29.73
CA GLN A 158 -23.25 44.79 29.95
C GLN A 158 -23.89 45.19 31.30
N PRO A 159 -23.18 45.97 32.15
CA PRO A 159 -23.76 46.48 33.37
C PRO A 159 -24.84 47.54 33.08
N PRO A 160 -25.83 47.71 33.98
CA PRO A 160 -26.93 48.64 33.77
C PRO A 160 -26.42 50.09 33.79
N SER A 161 -26.76 50.86 32.75
CA SER A 161 -26.64 52.32 32.75
C SER A 161 -27.66 52.89 33.73
N GLY A 162 -27.19 53.35 34.88
CA GLY A 162 -28.00 54.07 35.85
C GLY A 162 -28.25 55.51 35.41
N SER A 163 -29.47 55.96 35.71
CA SER A 163 -30.01 57.33 35.88
C SER A 163 -29.70 58.38 34.82
#